data_AF-A0A7X8M2P1-F1
#
_entry.id   AF-A0A7X8M2P1-F1
#
_cell.length_a   1.000
_cell.length_b   1.000
_cell.length_c   1.000
_cell.angle_alpha   90.00
_cell.angle_beta   90.00
_cell.angle_gamma   90.00
#
_symmetry.space_group_name_H-M   'P 1'
#
loop_
_entity.id
_entity.type
_entity.pdbx_description
1 polymer ?
#
loop_
_entity_poly.entity_id
_entity_poly.type
_entity_poly.pdbx_seq_one_letter_code
_entity_poly.pdbx_strand_id
1 'polypeptide(L)'
;VSRAYHDGLIGARAVHQTDVFEAAIQFAKSELILPAPESAHAIRAAIDEALKCKETGESKSILFCLSGHGNFDMTAYEEYLSGNLVDVEYPDEMLEKGYETLPMI
;
A
#
# COMPACT_ATOMS: atom_id res chain seq x y z
N VAL A 1 12.43 -9.32 -8.82
CA VAL A 1 12.10 -8.01 -8.21
C VAL A 1 13.32 -7.38 -7.56
N SER A 2 13.94 -7.99 -6.54
CA SER A 2 15.08 -7.38 -5.81
C SER A 2 16.25 -7.00 -6.71
N ARG A 3 16.63 -7.86 -7.66
CA ARG A 3 17.71 -7.53 -8.62
C ARG A 3 17.39 -6.31 -9.49
N ALA A 4 16.16 -6.20 -9.99
CA ALA A 4 15.72 -5.07 -10.82
C ALA A 4 15.73 -3.75 -10.03
N TYR A 5 15.43 -3.79 -8.73
CA TYR A 5 15.58 -2.64 -7.84
C TYR A 5 17.06 -2.24 -7.67
N HIS A 6 17.94 -3.20 -7.35
CA HIS A 6 19.38 -2.93 -7.20
C HIS A 6 20.04 -2.45 -8.50
N ASP A 7 19.51 -2.89 -9.65
CA ASP A 7 19.96 -2.45 -10.97
C ASP A 7 19.31 -1.10 -11.40
N GLY A 8 18.46 -0.48 -10.57
CA GLY A 8 17.85 0.83 -10.84
C GLY A 8 16.73 0.84 -11.87
N LEU A 9 16.17 -0.33 -12.23
CA LEU A 9 15.11 -0.45 -13.24
C LEU A 9 13.71 -0.16 -12.70
N ILE A 10 13.52 -0.27 -11.38
CA ILE A 10 12.26 0.02 -10.68
C ILE A 10 12.54 0.79 -9.39
N GLY A 11 11.60 1.67 -9.02
CA GLY A 11 11.56 2.28 -7.69
C GLY A 11 10.86 1.39 -6.67
N ALA A 12 11.03 1.70 -5.39
CA ALA A 12 10.27 1.11 -4.29
C ALA A 12 9.61 2.23 -3.49
N ARG A 13 8.41 1.94 -2.96
CA ARG A 13 7.64 2.84 -2.10
C ARG A 13 6.96 2.02 -1.01
N ALA A 14 6.85 2.61 0.17
CA ALA A 14 6.02 2.12 1.26
C ALA A 14 4.91 3.15 1.51
N VAL A 15 3.73 2.67 1.90
CA VAL A 15 2.57 3.49 2.24
C VAL A 15 1.98 2.97 3.54
N HIS A 16 1.42 3.86 4.34
CA HIS A 16 0.77 3.48 5.59
C HIS A 16 -0.50 2.68 5.31
N GLN A 17 -0.83 1.78 6.22
CA GLN A 17 -1.95 0.86 6.04
C GLN A 17 -3.28 1.62 6.09
N THR A 18 -3.39 2.64 6.93
CA THR A 18 -4.60 3.49 6.97
C THR A 18 -4.84 4.22 5.65
N ASP A 19 -3.79 4.81 5.05
CA ASP A 19 -3.84 5.46 3.73
C ASP A 19 -4.26 4.48 2.62
N VAL A 20 -3.84 3.22 2.72
CA VAL A 20 -4.21 2.15 1.79
C VAL A 20 -5.71 1.87 1.85
N PHE A 21 -6.29 1.77 3.04
CA PHE A 21 -7.74 1.56 3.19
C PHE A 21 -8.57 2.78 2.78
N GLU A 22 -8.07 3.99 3.05
CA GLU A 22 -8.66 5.23 2.52
C GLU A 22 -8.80 5.16 0.99
N ALA A 23 -7.70 4.84 0.30
CA ALA A 23 -7.67 4.69 -1.14
C ALA A 23 -8.56 3.55 -1.65
N ALA A 24 -8.60 2.44 -0.92
CA ALA A 24 -9.43 1.29 -1.24
C ALA A 24 -10.92 1.65 -1.24
N ILE A 25 -11.36 2.40 -0.23
CA ILE A 25 -12.76 2.86 -0.10
C ILE A 25 -13.10 3.88 -1.18
N GLN A 26 -12.18 4.81 -1.47
CA GLN A 26 -12.36 5.76 -2.56
C GLN A 26 -12.55 5.02 -3.89
N PHE A 27 -11.65 4.08 -4.21
CA PHE A 27 -11.71 3.29 -5.43
C PHE A 27 -12.99 2.46 -5.53
N ALA A 28 -13.40 1.80 -4.45
CA ALA A 28 -14.64 1.02 -4.45
C ALA A 28 -15.90 1.87 -4.68
N LYS A 29 -15.92 3.10 -4.15
CA LYS A 29 -17.03 4.06 -4.39
C LYS A 29 -17.04 4.60 -5.82
N SER A 30 -15.88 4.77 -6.45
CA SER A 30 -15.77 5.31 -7.81
C SER A 30 -15.95 4.25 -8.89
N GLU A 31 -15.38 3.06 -8.70
CA GLU A 31 -15.24 2.02 -9.74
C GLU A 31 -16.13 0.79 -9.49
N LEU A 32 -16.85 0.73 -8.37
CA LEU A 32 -17.72 -0.38 -7.97
C LEU A 32 -17.01 -1.74 -7.82
N ILE A 33 -15.69 -1.71 -7.63
CA ILE A 33 -14.87 -2.90 -7.36
C ILE A 33 -14.29 -2.75 -5.96
N LEU A 34 -14.56 -3.71 -5.08
CA LEU A 34 -13.90 -3.80 -3.78
C LEU A 34 -12.52 -4.46 -3.98
N PRO A 35 -11.41 -3.71 -3.88
CA PRO A 35 -10.08 -4.28 -4.09
C PRO A 35 -9.62 -5.10 -2.88
N ALA A 36 -8.71 -6.05 -3.07
CA ALA A 36 -7.99 -6.65 -1.94
C ALA A 36 -7.08 -5.58 -1.27
N PRO A 37 -6.83 -5.65 0.04
CA PRO A 37 -5.92 -4.72 0.72
C PRO A 37 -4.52 -4.64 0.09
N GLU A 38 -3.99 -5.75 -0.44
CA GLU A 38 -2.72 -5.79 -1.16
C GLU A 38 -2.80 -4.98 -2.47
N SER A 39 -3.88 -5.15 -3.22
CA SER A 39 -4.13 -4.36 -4.44
C SER A 39 -4.30 -2.87 -4.14
N ALA A 40 -4.85 -2.53 -2.97
CA ALA A 40 -5.05 -1.16 -2.56
C ALA A 40 -3.75 -0.38 -2.37
N HIS A 41 -2.61 -1.05 -2.16
CA HIS A 41 -1.29 -0.39 -2.17
C HIS A 41 -0.92 0.16 -3.56
N ALA A 42 -1.29 -0.58 -4.61
CA ALA A 42 -1.09 -0.13 -5.98
C ALA A 42 -2.04 1.03 -6.31
N ILE A 43 -3.31 0.92 -5.88
CA ILE A 43 -4.33 1.97 -6.03
C ILE A 43 -3.91 3.25 -5.33
N ARG A 44 -3.51 3.17 -4.05
CA ARG A 44 -3.13 4.34 -3.24
C ARG A 44 -2.14 5.21 -3.98
N ALA A 45 -1.06 4.61 -4.43
CA ALA A 45 -0.03 5.39 -5.04
C ALA A 45 -0.15 5.45 -6.58
N ALA A 46 -1.23 4.94 -7.17
CA ALA A 46 -1.73 5.40 -8.48
C ALA A 46 -2.53 6.71 -8.31
N ILE A 47 -3.34 6.84 -7.26
CA ILE A 47 -4.02 8.08 -6.88
C ILE A 47 -3.00 9.18 -6.60
N ASP A 48 -1.93 8.89 -5.84
CA ASP A 48 -0.87 9.87 -5.57
C ASP A 48 -0.20 10.39 -6.86
N GLU A 49 0.09 9.51 -7.82
CA GLU A 49 0.65 9.93 -9.12
C GLU A 49 -0.36 10.74 -9.95
N ALA A 50 -1.65 10.41 -9.88
CA ALA A 50 -2.71 11.19 -10.53
C ALA A 50 -2.84 12.60 -9.92
N LEU A 51 -2.71 12.73 -8.59
CA LEU A 51 -2.70 14.01 -7.90
C LEU A 51 -1.47 14.86 -8.28
N LYS A 52 -0.28 14.25 -8.38
CA LYS A 52 0.92 14.93 -8.91
C LYS A 52 0.72 15.42 -10.34
N CYS A 53 0.08 14.62 -11.20
CA CYS A 53 -0.26 15.03 -12.56
C CYS A 53 -1.19 16.26 -12.57
N LYS A 54 -2.17 16.29 -11.66
CA LYS A 54 -3.06 17.45 -11.48
C LYS A 54 -2.31 18.70 -11.01
N GLU A 55 -1.37 18.57 -10.08
CA GLU A 55 -0.57 19.69 -9.57
C GLU A 55 0.40 20.25 -10.62
N THR A 56 1.01 19.37 -11.40
CA THR A 56 1.99 19.74 -12.44
C THR A 56 1.34 20.14 -13.77
N GLY A 57 0.07 19.77 -13.99
CA GLY A 57 -0.62 19.93 -15.26
C GLY A 57 -0.19 18.93 -16.34
N GLU A 58 0.59 17.91 -15.99
CA GLU A 58 1.04 16.87 -16.92
C GLU A 58 -0.06 15.84 -17.15
N SER A 59 -0.28 15.47 -18.42
CA SER A 59 -1.19 14.37 -18.78
C SER A 59 -0.39 13.07 -18.93
N LYS A 60 -0.67 12.08 -18.07
CA LYS A 60 -0.02 10.76 -18.10
C LYS A 60 -1.08 9.65 -18.03
N SER A 61 -0.79 8.53 -18.67
CA SER A 61 -1.52 7.28 -18.47
C SER A 61 -0.86 6.49 -17.35
N ILE A 62 -1.62 6.15 -16.32
CA ILE A 62 -1.14 5.38 -15.17
C ILE A 62 -1.72 3.97 -15.25
N LEU A 63 -0.85 2.98 -15.42
CA LEU A 63 -1.20 1.57 -15.34
C LEU A 63 -0.80 1.03 -13.98
N PHE A 64 -1.71 0.34 -13.31
CA PHE A 64 -1.45 -0.35 -12.06
C PHE A 64 -2.05 -1.76 -12.08
N CYS A 65 -1.56 -2.64 -11.22
CA CYS A 65 -2.06 -4.01 -11.12
C CYS A 65 -3.13 -4.10 -10.02
N LEU A 66 -4.37 -4.38 -10.42
CA LEU A 66 -5.43 -4.84 -9.51
C LEU A 66 -5.27 -6.36 -9.33
N SER A 67 -4.49 -6.77 -8.33
CA SER A 67 -4.09 -8.18 -8.12
C SER A 67 -5.21 -9.09 -7.61
N GLY A 68 -6.27 -8.55 -7.03
CA GLY A 68 -7.35 -9.32 -6.41
C GLY A 68 -8.47 -8.46 -5.83
N HIS A 69 -9.58 -9.11 -5.47
CA HIS A 69 -10.78 -8.50 -4.88
C HIS A 69 -10.83 -8.68 -3.37
N GLY A 70 -11.52 -7.77 -2.67
CA GLY A 70 -11.59 -7.71 -1.21
C GLY A 70 -12.74 -8.49 -0.57
N ASN A 71 -13.48 -9.31 -1.32
CA ASN A 71 -14.69 -10.00 -0.83
C ASN A 71 -14.48 -10.87 0.43
N PHE A 72 -13.25 -11.35 0.65
CA PHE A 72 -12.90 -12.17 1.82
C PHE A 72 -12.08 -11.40 2.86
N ASP A 73 -11.83 -10.11 2.64
CA ASP A 73 -11.02 -9.24 3.49
C ASP A 73 -11.90 -8.28 4.31
N MET A 74 -13.19 -8.59 4.42
CA MET A 74 -14.20 -7.72 5.05
C MET A 74 -13.85 -7.38 6.50
N THR A 75 -13.21 -8.29 7.24
CA THR A 75 -12.74 -8.01 8.60
C THR A 75 -11.70 -6.89 8.63
N ALA A 76 -10.78 -6.84 7.67
CA ALA A 76 -9.78 -5.78 7.61
C ALA A 76 -10.41 -4.42 7.27
N TYR A 77 -11.41 -4.42 6.38
CA TYR A 77 -12.22 -3.23 6.11
C TYR A 77 -13.02 -2.77 7.33
N GLU A 78 -13.59 -3.70 8.09
CA GLU A 78 -14.32 -3.40 9.32
C GLU A 78 -13.40 -2.75 10.35
N GLU A 79 -12.20 -3.31 10.59
CA GLU A 79 -11.21 -2.74 11.50
C GLU A 79 -10.78 -1.31 11.12
N TYR A 80 -10.66 -1.02 9.82
CA TYR A 80 -10.41 0.34 9.36
C TYR A 80 -11.61 1.27 9.64
N LEU A 81 -12.82 0.83 9.29
CA LEU A 81 -14.05 1.62 9.42
C LEU A 81 -14.44 1.87 10.89
N SER A 82 -14.09 0.95 11.79
CA SER A 82 -14.27 1.09 13.24
C SER A 82 -13.21 1.97 13.90
N GLY A 83 -12.15 2.34 13.17
CA GLY A 83 -11.02 3.11 13.69
C GLY A 83 -10.05 2.30 14.56
N ASN A 84 -10.15 0.98 14.54
CA ASN A 84 -9.26 0.09 15.28
C ASN A 84 -7.93 -0.17 14.55
N LEU A 85 -7.92 0.01 13.22
CA LEU A 85 -6.72 -0.16 12.43
C LEU A 85 -5.73 1.00 12.66
N VAL A 86 -4.57 0.68 13.22
CA VAL A 86 -3.51 1.65 13.52
C VAL A 86 -2.25 1.33 12.74
N ASP A 87 -1.61 2.39 12.23
CA ASP A 87 -0.28 2.24 11.66
C ASP A 87 0.73 2.00 12.78
N VAL A 88 1.50 0.93 12.62
CA VAL A 88 2.56 0.57 13.56
C VAL A 88 3.90 0.89 12.90
N GLU A 89 4.64 1.81 13.52
CA GLU A 89 6.05 1.97 13.18
C GLU A 89 6.86 0.83 13.81
N TYR A 90 7.85 0.36 13.06
CA TYR A 90 8.79 -0.65 13.54
C TYR A 90 10.15 0.02 13.80
N PRO A 91 10.43 0.49 15.04
CA PRO A 91 11.63 1.23 15.37
C PRO A 91 12.85 0.29 15.43
N ASP A 92 14.03 0.88 15.30
CA ASP A 92 15.31 0.17 15.35
C ASP A 92 15.47 -0.68 16.62
N GLU A 93 14.94 -0.22 17.75
CA GLU A 93 14.95 -0.96 19.01
C GLU A 93 14.20 -2.30 18.94
N MET A 94 13.12 -2.39 18.13
CA MET A 94 12.43 -3.65 17.89
C MET A 94 13.23 -4.56 16.93
N LEU A 95 13.96 -3.97 15.98
CA LEU A 95 14.87 -4.72 15.09
C LEU A 95 16.03 -5.35 15.87
N GLU A 96 16.68 -4.59 16.74
CA GLU A 96 17.81 -5.07 17.56
C GLU A 96 17.40 -6.26 18.43
N LYS A 97 16.24 -6.18 19.09
CA LYS A 97 15.67 -7.33 19.84
C LYS A 97 15.45 -8.55 18.95
N GLY A 98 15.06 -8.34 17.70
CA GLY A 98 14.94 -9.41 16.72
C GLY A 98 16.29 -10.03 16.38
N TYR A 99 17.31 -9.21 16.15
CA TYR A 99 18.67 -9.67 15.84
C TYR A 99 19.27 -10.51 16.97
N GLU A 100 19.01 -10.14 18.24
CA GLU A 100 19.43 -10.92 19.41
C GLU A 100 18.89 -12.37 19.41
N THR A 101 17.80 -12.65 18.69
CA THR A 101 17.21 -14.00 18.60
C THR A 101 17.79 -14.85 17.47
N LEU A 102 18.61 -14.28 16.59
CA LEU A 102 19.19 -15.02 15.47
C LEU A 102 20.29 -15.99 15.96
N PRO A 103 20.32 -17.23 15.45
CA PRO A 103 21.39 -18.16 15.77
C PRO A 103 22.72 -17.64 15.24
N MET A 104 23.75 -17.68 16.07
CA MET A 104 25.11 -17.37 15.66
C MET A 104 25.64 -18.53 14.80
N ILE A 105 25.98 -18.24 13.55
CA ILE A 105 26.63 -19.16 12.59
C ILE A 105 28.13 -18.86 12.55
#